data_AF-B9E6F4-F1
#
_entry.id   AF-B9E6F4-F1
#
_cell.length_a   1.000
_cell.length_b   1.000
_cell.length_c   1.000
_cell.angle_alpha   90.00
_cell.angle_beta   90.00
_cell.angle_gamma   90.00
#
_symmetry.space_group_name_H-M   'P 1'
#
loop_
_entity.id
_entity.type
_entity.pdbx_description
1 polymer ?
#
loop_
_entity_poly.entity_id
_entity_poly.type
_entity_poly.pdbx_seq_one_letter_code
_entity_poly.pdbx_strand_id
1 'polypeptide(L)'
;MVILGLDNGYHFTKTSEGVMFSSTVRKGKDIDINADTIQTNIDGQDYVVGAPNGEYVADSNKIDSIVTEICTFTAIAKSFPENKLIDCNIVAGLPVSYYSKQKSDFKEKLLGYGNKKVKLNKHNFQINIVGAEIYPQSAGVVFVNSKDVKSDDSLVVDIGGGTVDVSAFHGLRLTNMATYNLGMLVLYSKLAQKLNSEYECKFMDYELYDKLKKGYITSNKFGRIDLEILNDDIEEHTNVILNNIKRDFNYNSMDNIFVIGGGGVELYDRIKQKFKNAILCDDAQFVNANAFELMGQMKFATK
;
A
#
# COMPACT_ATOMS: atom_id res chain seq x y z
N MET A 1 22.23 -4.85 -12.28
CA MET A 1 21.36 -5.42 -11.24
C MET A 1 20.76 -4.27 -10.46
N VAL A 2 19.45 -4.22 -10.32
CA VAL A 2 18.74 -3.14 -9.63
C VAL A 2 18.22 -3.63 -8.28
N ILE A 3 18.06 -2.73 -7.31
CA ILE A 3 17.36 -3.01 -6.05
C ILE A 3 16.06 -2.22 -6.12
N LEU A 4 14.93 -2.86 -5.81
CA LEU A 4 13.63 -2.21 -5.84
C LEU A 4 12.90 -2.47 -4.53
N GLY A 5 12.57 -1.39 -3.83
CA GLY A 5 11.61 -1.44 -2.74
C GLY A 5 10.20 -1.59 -3.31
N LEU A 6 9.48 -2.64 -2.90
CA LEU A 6 8.17 -3.00 -3.42
C LEU A 6 7.16 -3.09 -2.27
N ASP A 7 6.18 -2.20 -2.27
CA ASP A 7 5.02 -2.29 -1.38
C ASP A 7 3.82 -2.80 -2.19
N ASN A 8 3.64 -4.12 -2.19
CA ASN A 8 2.39 -4.70 -2.69
C ASN A 8 1.30 -4.44 -1.65
N GLY A 9 0.63 -3.28 -1.69
CA GLY A 9 -0.52 -2.96 -0.85
C GLY A 9 -1.83 -3.56 -1.36
N TYR A 10 -2.81 -3.77 -0.49
CA TYR A 10 -4.13 -4.33 -0.85
C TYR A 10 -4.88 -3.49 -1.87
N HIS A 11 -4.82 -2.17 -1.73
CA HIS A 11 -5.48 -1.24 -2.64
C HIS A 11 -4.56 -0.73 -3.75
N PHE A 12 -3.30 -0.43 -3.42
CA PHE A 12 -2.30 0.07 -4.37
C PHE A 12 -0.98 -0.69 -4.25
N THR A 13 -0.34 -0.98 -5.39
CA THR A 13 1.04 -1.45 -5.46
C THR A 13 1.93 -0.25 -5.72
N LYS A 14 3.05 -0.15 -4.98
CA LYS A 14 3.97 0.98 -5.03
C LYS A 14 5.42 0.55 -5.06
N THR A 15 6.29 1.39 -5.61
CA THR A 15 7.74 1.16 -5.60
C THR A 15 8.55 2.36 -5.15
N SER A 16 9.82 2.13 -4.80
CA SER A 16 10.79 3.18 -4.48
C SER A 16 11.12 4.11 -5.65
N GLU A 17 10.79 3.70 -6.89
CA GLU A 17 10.93 4.51 -8.11
C GLU A 17 9.70 5.41 -8.36
N GLY A 18 8.82 5.59 -7.35
CA GLY A 18 7.63 6.43 -7.45
C GLY A 18 6.49 5.84 -8.30
N VAL A 19 6.57 4.55 -8.66
CA VAL A 19 5.47 3.86 -9.35
C VAL A 19 4.33 3.62 -8.37
N MET A 20 3.10 3.93 -8.78
CA MET A 20 1.89 3.57 -8.05
C MET A 20 0.77 3.20 -9.02
N PHE A 21 0.03 2.14 -8.73
CA PHE A 21 -1.19 1.75 -9.47
C PHE A 21 -2.10 0.87 -8.60
N SER A 22 -3.39 0.82 -8.95
CA SER A 22 -4.38 0.00 -8.22
C SER A 22 -4.03 -1.49 -8.29
N SER A 23 -4.08 -2.19 -7.15
CA SER A 23 -3.77 -3.61 -7.00
C SER A 23 -4.93 -4.52 -7.45
N THR A 24 -5.51 -4.23 -8.61
CA THR A 24 -6.54 -5.04 -9.26
C THR A 24 -6.01 -5.61 -10.56
N VAL A 25 -6.39 -6.84 -10.91
CA VAL A 25 -5.95 -7.51 -12.14
C VAL A 25 -7.13 -8.20 -12.80
N ARG A 26 -7.34 -7.93 -14.10
CA ARG A 26 -8.29 -8.65 -14.94
C ARG A 26 -7.53 -9.43 -16.01
N LYS A 27 -7.86 -10.71 -16.22
CA LYS A 27 -7.30 -11.49 -17.32
C LYS A 27 -7.84 -11.00 -18.68
N GLY A 28 -6.99 -10.97 -19.69
CA GLY A 28 -7.34 -10.60 -21.06
C GLY A 28 -6.80 -9.23 -21.48
N LYS A 29 -7.40 -8.67 -22.51
CA LYS A 29 -6.98 -7.40 -23.09
C LYS A 29 -7.76 -6.23 -22.51
N ASP A 30 -7.09 -5.08 -22.52
CA ASP A 30 -7.67 -3.80 -22.21
C ASP A 30 -8.71 -3.45 -23.28
N ILE A 31 -9.92 -3.25 -22.81
CA ILE A 31 -11.09 -2.81 -23.59
C ILE A 31 -11.65 -1.51 -22.98
N ASP A 32 -11.02 -1.02 -21.92
CA ASP A 32 -11.46 0.09 -21.07
C ASP A 32 -10.75 1.36 -21.54
N ILE A 33 -11.19 1.90 -22.68
CA ILE A 33 -10.55 2.97 -23.46
C ILE A 33 -10.21 4.25 -22.64
N ASN A 34 -10.87 4.48 -21.50
CA ASN A 34 -10.71 5.67 -20.66
C ASN A 34 -10.37 5.37 -19.19
N ALA A 35 -10.01 4.14 -18.85
CA ALA A 35 -9.59 3.81 -17.49
C ALA A 35 -8.06 3.94 -17.38
N ASP A 36 -7.57 4.45 -16.24
CA ASP A 36 -6.14 4.49 -15.93
C ASP A 36 -5.66 3.06 -15.60
N THR A 37 -5.55 2.23 -16.64
CA THR A 37 -5.17 0.83 -16.55
C THR A 37 -3.89 0.56 -17.32
N ILE A 38 -3.28 -0.58 -17.02
CA ILE A 38 -2.00 -0.97 -17.56
C ILE A 38 -2.16 -2.33 -18.25
N GLN A 39 -2.09 -2.33 -19.58
CA GLN A 39 -1.99 -3.57 -20.34
C GLN A 39 -0.59 -4.19 -20.14
N THR A 40 -0.58 -5.40 -19.59
CA THR A 40 0.62 -6.22 -19.44
C THR A 40 0.41 -7.58 -20.07
N ASN A 41 1.46 -8.18 -20.60
CA ASN A 41 1.50 -9.58 -21.01
C ASN A 41 2.67 -10.24 -20.28
N ILE A 42 2.42 -11.35 -19.59
CA ILE A 42 3.43 -12.08 -18.82
C ILE A 42 3.43 -13.52 -19.33
N ASP A 43 4.58 -13.95 -19.88
CA ASP A 43 4.79 -15.25 -20.51
C ASP A 43 3.71 -15.63 -21.54
N GLY A 44 3.26 -14.66 -22.34
CA GLY A 44 2.27 -14.87 -23.39
C GLY A 44 0.82 -14.71 -22.93
N GLN A 45 0.55 -14.53 -21.64
CA GLN A 45 -0.80 -14.30 -21.12
C GLN A 45 -1.06 -12.80 -20.91
N ASP A 46 -2.15 -12.29 -21.51
CA ASP A 46 -2.58 -10.90 -21.36
C ASP A 46 -3.33 -10.66 -20.04
N TYR A 47 -3.04 -9.52 -19.41
CA TYR A 47 -3.70 -8.99 -18.21
C TYR A 47 -3.87 -7.47 -18.29
N VAL A 48 -4.86 -6.95 -17.56
CA VAL A 48 -5.12 -5.52 -17.36
C VAL A 48 -4.98 -5.23 -15.86
N VAL A 49 -3.95 -4.47 -15.50
CA VAL A 49 -3.67 -4.06 -14.11
C VAL A 49 -4.33 -2.71 -13.83
N GLY A 50 -4.89 -2.54 -12.64
CA GLY A 50 -5.68 -1.38 -12.26
C GLY A 50 -7.10 -1.37 -12.81
N ALA A 51 -7.56 -2.49 -13.40
CA ALA A 51 -8.91 -2.60 -13.94
C ALA A 51 -9.97 -2.39 -12.83
N PRO A 52 -10.98 -1.53 -13.03
CA PRO A 52 -12.07 -1.32 -12.07
C PRO A 52 -12.75 -2.65 -11.67
N ASN A 53 -13.08 -3.49 -12.65
CA ASN A 53 -13.69 -4.81 -12.41
C ASN A 53 -12.65 -5.95 -12.33
N GLY A 54 -11.43 -5.64 -11.91
CA GLY A 54 -10.36 -6.62 -11.72
C GLY A 54 -10.51 -7.40 -10.42
N GLU A 55 -9.95 -8.60 -10.40
CA GLU A 55 -9.74 -9.36 -9.18
C GLU A 55 -8.77 -8.60 -8.27
N TYR A 56 -9.04 -8.59 -6.96
CA TYR A 56 -8.14 -8.05 -5.95
C TYR A 56 -7.91 -9.11 -4.87
N VAL A 57 -6.86 -8.91 -4.08
CA VAL A 57 -6.57 -9.80 -2.94
C VAL A 57 -7.54 -9.49 -1.81
N ALA A 58 -8.57 -10.32 -1.64
CA ALA A 58 -9.50 -10.22 -0.51
C ALA A 58 -9.02 -11.01 0.73
N ASP A 59 -8.24 -12.07 0.51
CA ASP A 59 -7.77 -12.94 1.59
C ASP A 59 -6.58 -12.37 2.34
N SER A 60 -6.45 -12.79 3.61
CA SER A 60 -5.31 -12.43 4.47
C SER A 60 -3.97 -13.00 3.96
N ASN A 61 -3.97 -14.08 3.18
CA ASN A 61 -2.77 -14.61 2.55
C ASN A 61 -2.58 -14.00 1.15
N LYS A 62 -1.89 -12.86 1.12
CA LYS A 62 -1.59 -12.13 -0.10
C LYS A 62 -0.54 -12.79 -1.01
N ILE A 63 0.31 -13.64 -0.44
CA ILE A 63 1.54 -14.12 -1.07
C ILE A 63 1.25 -15.07 -2.24
N ASP A 64 0.18 -15.85 -2.13
CA ASP A 64 -0.17 -16.86 -3.14
C ASP A 64 -1.10 -16.35 -4.24
N SER A 65 -1.46 -15.06 -4.22
CA SER A 65 -2.34 -14.50 -5.23
C SER A 65 -1.62 -14.25 -6.55
N ILE A 66 -2.25 -14.65 -7.66
CA ILE A 66 -1.83 -14.25 -9.01
C ILE A 66 -1.78 -12.72 -9.15
N VAL A 67 -2.65 -11.98 -8.45
CA VAL A 67 -2.65 -10.52 -8.43
C VAL A 67 -1.30 -9.99 -7.95
N THR A 68 -0.72 -10.60 -6.90
CA THR A 68 0.59 -10.23 -6.36
C THR A 68 1.71 -10.45 -7.37
N GLU A 69 1.71 -11.58 -8.08
CA GLU A 69 2.70 -11.87 -9.14
C GLU A 69 2.61 -10.84 -10.29
N ILE A 70 1.41 -10.66 -10.85
CA ILE A 70 1.19 -9.77 -11.99
C ILE A 70 1.51 -8.32 -11.63
N CYS A 71 1.09 -7.85 -10.44
CA CYS A 71 1.45 -6.52 -9.95
C CYS A 71 2.95 -6.38 -9.72
N THR A 72 3.64 -7.41 -9.21
CA THR A 72 5.09 -7.37 -8.99
C THR A 72 5.86 -7.16 -10.30
N PHE A 73 5.59 -7.97 -11.33
CA PHE A 73 6.27 -7.83 -12.63
C PHE A 73 5.90 -6.52 -13.34
N THR A 74 4.64 -6.10 -13.23
CA THR A 74 4.19 -4.81 -13.78
C THR A 74 4.89 -3.64 -13.10
N ALA A 75 5.06 -3.70 -11.78
CA ALA A 75 5.77 -2.70 -10.99
C ALA A 75 7.26 -2.63 -11.38
N ILE A 76 7.94 -3.76 -11.53
CA ILE A 76 9.34 -3.81 -11.95
C ILE A 76 9.50 -3.19 -13.36
N ALA A 77 8.66 -3.59 -14.32
CA ALA A 77 8.71 -3.07 -15.68
C ALA A 77 8.48 -1.54 -15.74
N LYS A 78 7.51 -1.04 -14.95
CA LYS A 78 7.23 0.41 -14.85
C LYS A 78 8.34 1.19 -14.15
N SER A 79 9.04 0.56 -13.21
CA SER A 79 10.12 1.19 -12.43
C SER A 79 11.38 1.38 -13.27
N PHE A 80 11.61 0.51 -14.26
CA PHE A 80 12.80 0.55 -15.11
C PHE A 80 12.46 0.50 -16.61
N PRO A 81 11.73 1.50 -17.15
CA PRO A 81 11.16 1.44 -18.50
C PRO A 81 12.22 1.37 -19.62
N GLU A 82 13.44 1.86 -19.35
CA GLU A 82 14.55 1.86 -20.33
C GLU A 82 15.34 0.53 -20.35
N ASN A 83 15.14 -0.35 -19.36
CA ASN A 83 15.93 -1.58 -19.20
C ASN A 83 15.20 -2.78 -19.80
N LYS A 84 15.61 -3.26 -20.98
CA LYS A 84 14.99 -4.46 -21.60
C LYS A 84 15.32 -5.77 -20.86
N LEU A 85 16.47 -5.84 -20.19
CA LEU A 85 16.88 -6.98 -19.37
C LEU A 85 17.04 -6.48 -17.94
N ILE A 86 16.26 -7.02 -17.01
CA ILE A 86 16.21 -6.54 -15.61
C ILE A 86 16.48 -7.73 -14.69
N ASP A 87 17.70 -7.78 -14.14
CA ASP A 87 17.98 -8.56 -12.94
C ASP A 87 17.73 -7.69 -11.71
N CYS A 88 16.73 -8.02 -10.91
CA CYS A 88 16.33 -7.23 -9.75
C CYS A 88 16.42 -8.02 -8.43
N ASN A 89 16.91 -7.33 -7.40
CA ASN A 89 16.71 -7.70 -6.02
C ASN A 89 15.46 -6.98 -5.50
N ILE A 90 14.44 -7.74 -5.09
CA ILE A 90 13.20 -7.19 -4.56
C ILE A 90 13.29 -7.11 -3.04
N VAL A 91 12.93 -5.96 -2.47
CA VAL A 91 12.70 -5.85 -1.04
C VAL A 91 11.25 -5.51 -0.81
N ALA A 92 10.52 -6.41 -0.17
CA ALA A 92 9.08 -6.30 0.01
C ALA A 92 8.67 -6.27 1.49
N GLY A 93 7.44 -5.80 1.71
CA GLY A 93 6.84 -5.67 3.02
C GLY A 93 5.77 -6.72 3.31
N LEU A 94 5.61 -7.06 4.59
CA LEU A 94 4.39 -7.69 5.10
C LEU A 94 3.86 -6.89 6.29
N PRO A 95 2.53 -6.86 6.51
CA PRO A 95 1.99 -6.36 7.75
C PRO A 95 2.62 -7.10 8.93
N VAL A 96 2.80 -6.38 10.02
CA VAL A 96 3.73 -6.77 11.07
C VAL A 96 3.29 -8.06 11.78
N SER A 97 1.97 -8.25 11.93
CA SER A 97 1.35 -9.47 12.46
C SER A 97 1.55 -10.73 11.59
N TYR A 98 1.73 -10.58 10.27
CA TYR A 98 1.95 -11.69 9.34
C TYR A 98 3.44 -11.97 9.10
N TYR A 99 4.30 -10.97 9.32
CA TYR A 99 5.73 -11.03 9.01
C TYR A 99 6.42 -12.30 9.55
N SER A 100 6.25 -12.62 10.84
CA SER A 100 6.97 -13.75 11.46
C SER A 100 6.60 -15.10 10.88
N LYS A 101 5.35 -15.26 10.41
CA LYS A 101 4.81 -16.52 9.88
C LYS A 101 5.01 -16.66 8.38
N GLN A 102 5.03 -15.55 7.65
CA GLN A 102 4.92 -15.55 6.19
C GLN A 102 6.18 -15.06 5.45
N LYS A 103 7.17 -14.48 6.15
CA LYS A 103 8.36 -13.91 5.49
C LYS A 103 9.16 -14.92 4.66
N SER A 104 9.29 -16.16 5.12
CA SER A 104 10.07 -17.19 4.42
C SER A 104 9.35 -17.60 3.14
N ASP A 105 8.06 -17.92 3.27
CA ASP A 105 7.21 -18.31 2.16
C ASP A 105 7.13 -17.20 1.10
N PHE A 106 7.00 -15.94 1.50
CA PHE A 106 6.98 -14.82 0.55
C PHE A 106 8.32 -14.65 -0.17
N LYS A 107 9.42 -14.77 0.56
CA LYS A 107 10.76 -14.71 -0.03
C LYS A 107 10.98 -15.83 -1.05
N GLU A 108 10.61 -17.06 -0.70
CA GLU A 108 10.69 -18.21 -1.60
C GLU A 108 9.78 -18.05 -2.81
N LYS A 109 8.58 -17.49 -2.63
CA LYS A 109 7.65 -17.20 -3.73
C LYS A 109 8.24 -16.21 -4.72
N LEU A 110 8.77 -15.07 -4.25
CA LEU A 110 9.37 -14.04 -5.10
C LEU A 110 10.56 -14.60 -5.90
N LEU A 111 11.43 -15.39 -5.26
CA LEU A 111 12.55 -16.06 -5.93
C LEU A 111 12.06 -17.14 -6.91
N GLY A 112 10.97 -17.83 -6.56
CA GLY A 112 10.35 -18.89 -7.36
C GLY A 112 9.65 -18.39 -8.61
N TYR A 113 9.30 -17.11 -8.71
CA TYR A 113 8.76 -16.54 -9.95
C TYR A 113 9.75 -16.62 -11.12
N GLY A 114 11.05 -16.58 -10.83
CA GLY A 114 12.12 -16.78 -11.82
C GLY A 114 12.16 -15.72 -12.93
N ASN A 115 12.54 -16.16 -14.13
CA ASN A 115 12.64 -15.32 -15.32
C ASN A 115 11.30 -15.24 -16.05
N LYS A 116 10.81 -14.03 -16.30
CA LYS A 116 9.56 -13.76 -17.02
C LYS A 116 9.80 -12.88 -18.24
N LYS A 117 9.09 -13.19 -19.33
CA LYS A 117 8.93 -12.27 -20.46
C LYS A 117 7.74 -11.38 -20.18
N VAL A 118 7.98 -10.09 -20.01
CA VAL A 118 6.96 -9.10 -19.70
C VAL A 118 6.86 -8.13 -20.86
N LYS A 119 5.65 -7.88 -21.34
CA LYS A 119 5.38 -6.81 -22.29
C LYS A 119 4.42 -5.83 -21.66
N LEU A 120 4.91 -4.61 -21.42
CA LEU A 120 4.13 -3.50 -20.89
C LEU A 120 3.79 -2.57 -22.04
N ASN A 121 2.52 -2.45 -22.39
CA ASN A 121 2.08 -1.73 -23.59
C ASN A 121 2.84 -2.18 -24.86
N LYS A 122 3.77 -1.35 -25.36
CA LYS A 122 4.60 -1.64 -26.56
C LYS A 122 6.04 -2.06 -26.23
N HIS A 123 6.44 -2.05 -24.97
CA HIS A 123 7.80 -2.30 -24.52
C HIS A 123 7.93 -3.74 -24.02
N ASN A 124 9.01 -4.41 -24.42
CA ASN A 124 9.29 -5.80 -24.03
C ASN A 124 10.47 -5.83 -23.06
N PHE A 125 10.32 -6.63 -22.03
CA PHE A 125 11.23 -6.82 -20.92
C PHE A 125 11.47 -8.30 -20.70
N GLN A 126 12.67 -8.64 -20.27
CA GLN A 126 12.99 -9.93 -19.66
C GLN A 126 13.41 -9.63 -18.22
N ILE A 127 12.58 -10.03 -17.27
CA ILE A 127 12.71 -9.70 -15.85
C ILE A 127 13.09 -10.96 -15.10
N ASN A 128 14.06 -10.85 -14.19
CA ASN A 128 14.57 -11.93 -13.39
C ASN A 128 14.72 -11.46 -11.94
N ILE A 129 14.02 -12.12 -11.01
CA ILE A 129 14.15 -11.83 -9.59
C ILE A 129 15.31 -12.68 -9.04
N VAL A 130 16.48 -12.06 -8.87
CA VAL A 130 17.71 -12.75 -8.47
C VAL A 130 17.94 -12.75 -6.96
N GLY A 131 17.21 -11.90 -6.24
CA GLY A 131 17.25 -11.80 -4.79
C GLY A 131 15.94 -11.25 -4.23
N ALA A 132 15.61 -11.67 -3.02
CA ALA A 132 14.43 -11.19 -2.31
C ALA A 132 14.74 -11.02 -0.81
N GLU A 133 14.24 -9.96 -0.19
CA GLU A 133 14.24 -9.79 1.25
C GLU A 133 12.89 -9.23 1.70
N ILE A 134 12.42 -9.70 2.86
CA ILE A 134 11.11 -9.34 3.40
C ILE A 134 11.33 -8.61 4.73
N TYR A 135 10.68 -7.46 4.90
CA TYR A 135 10.70 -6.67 6.12
C TYR A 135 9.26 -6.41 6.63
N PRO A 136 9.09 -6.15 7.94
CA PRO A 136 7.81 -5.68 8.44
C PRO A 136 7.53 -4.27 7.90
N GLN A 137 6.29 -4.03 7.44
CA GLN A 137 5.76 -2.70 7.16
C GLN A 137 5.80 -1.83 8.43
N SER A 138 5.74 -0.51 8.30
CA SER A 138 5.87 0.49 9.37
C SER A 138 7.20 0.48 10.16
N ALA A 139 8.05 -0.54 10.02
CA ALA A 139 9.30 -0.63 10.77
C ALA A 139 10.48 0.12 10.14
N GLY A 140 10.42 0.37 8.82
CA GLY A 140 11.50 1.02 8.06
C GLY A 140 11.68 2.51 8.39
N VAL A 141 10.61 3.18 8.86
CA VAL A 141 10.53 4.64 8.98
C VAL A 141 11.55 5.23 9.95
N VAL A 142 11.75 4.57 11.09
CA VAL A 142 12.70 5.04 12.11
C VAL A 142 14.15 4.95 11.66
N PHE A 143 14.46 4.06 10.71
CA PHE A 143 15.82 3.97 10.14
C PHE A 143 16.12 5.13 9.21
N VAL A 144 15.12 5.59 8.45
CA VAL A 144 15.21 6.79 7.60
C VAL A 144 15.47 8.03 8.46
N ASN A 145 14.81 8.13 9.62
CA ASN A 145 14.94 9.26 10.55
C ASN A 145 15.95 9.00 11.69
N SER A 146 16.87 8.05 11.51
CA SER A 146 17.67 7.48 12.60
C SER A 146 18.59 8.46 13.32
N LYS A 147 18.90 9.62 12.74
CA LYS A 147 19.68 10.66 13.44
C LYS A 147 18.84 11.42 14.45
N ASP A 148 17.56 11.62 14.15
CA ASP A 148 16.65 12.48 14.89
C ASP A 148 15.95 11.71 16.01
N VAL A 149 15.65 10.43 15.80
CA VAL A 149 14.83 9.63 16.74
C VAL A 149 15.64 8.71 17.67
N LYS A 150 16.96 8.89 17.77
CA LYS A 150 17.89 7.92 18.41
C LYS A 150 17.63 7.67 19.89
N SER A 151 17.09 8.66 20.59
CA SER A 151 16.74 8.63 22.02
C SER A 151 15.24 8.66 22.27
N ASP A 152 14.44 8.75 21.22
CA ASP A 152 13.03 9.11 21.31
C ASP A 152 12.16 7.85 21.37
N ASP A 153 11.04 7.95 22.08
CA ASP A 153 9.96 6.98 21.98
C ASP A 153 9.08 7.37 20.79
N SER A 154 9.06 6.52 19.77
CA SER A 154 8.38 6.80 18.49
C SER A 154 7.31 5.76 18.18
N LEU A 155 6.17 6.22 17.70
CA LEU A 155 5.11 5.37 17.15
C LEU A 155 5.02 5.61 15.65
N VAL A 156 5.01 4.56 14.85
CA VAL A 156 4.71 4.63 13.42
C VAL A 156 3.34 4.04 13.19
N VAL A 157 2.44 4.80 12.56
CA VAL A 157 1.07 4.43 12.22
C VAL A 157 0.95 4.42 10.69
N ASP A 158 0.95 3.22 10.11
CA ASP A 158 0.79 3.00 8.68
C ASP A 158 -0.64 2.61 8.35
N ILE A 159 -1.37 3.50 7.68
CA ILE A 159 -2.75 3.25 7.27
C ILE A 159 -2.76 2.89 5.79
N GLY A 160 -2.81 1.58 5.54
CA GLY A 160 -2.90 0.99 4.22
C GLY A 160 -4.33 0.77 3.74
N GLY A 161 -4.46 0.09 2.59
CA GLY A 161 -5.76 -0.28 2.03
C GLY A 161 -6.48 -1.35 2.85
N GLY A 162 -5.77 -2.39 3.29
CA GLY A 162 -6.36 -3.51 4.04
C GLY A 162 -6.16 -3.40 5.54
N THR A 163 -5.00 -2.90 5.97
CA THR A 163 -4.56 -2.92 7.36
C THR A 163 -4.16 -1.54 7.86
N VAL A 164 -4.18 -1.39 9.19
CA VAL A 164 -3.45 -0.35 9.91
C VAL A 164 -2.35 -1.04 10.71
N ASP A 165 -1.10 -0.79 10.36
CA ASP A 165 0.08 -1.38 10.99
C ASP A 165 0.75 -0.36 11.90
N VAL A 166 0.94 -0.73 13.16
CA VAL A 166 1.46 0.16 14.20
C VAL A 166 2.70 -0.46 14.83
N SER A 167 3.79 0.30 14.84
CA SER A 167 5.07 -0.12 15.42
C SER A 167 5.58 0.93 16.41
N ALA A 168 5.86 0.52 17.63
CA ALA A 168 6.43 1.35 18.67
C ALA A 168 7.93 1.09 18.80
N PHE A 169 8.70 2.16 19.02
CA PHE A 169 10.14 2.14 19.09
C PHE A 169 10.64 2.92 20.30
N HIS A 170 11.74 2.44 20.88
CA HIS A 170 12.60 3.21 21.76
C HIS A 170 13.95 3.37 21.06
N GLY A 171 14.25 4.58 20.59
CA GLY A 171 15.31 4.78 19.61
C GLY A 171 15.03 4.01 18.32
N LEU A 172 15.95 3.13 17.93
CA LEU A 172 15.78 2.23 16.77
C LEU A 172 15.28 0.83 17.15
N ARG A 173 15.03 0.59 18.44
CA ARG A 173 14.63 -0.73 18.93
C ARG A 173 13.12 -0.84 18.92
N LEU A 174 12.59 -1.74 18.10
CA LEU A 174 11.17 -2.11 18.11
C LEU A 174 10.79 -2.67 19.49
N THR A 175 9.76 -2.08 20.12
CA THR A 175 9.30 -2.44 21.48
C THR A 175 7.94 -3.10 21.48
N ASN A 176 7.04 -2.70 20.59
CA ASN A 176 5.71 -3.27 20.45
C ASN A 176 5.20 -3.12 19.01
N MET A 177 4.25 -3.96 18.62
CA MET A 177 3.67 -3.94 17.28
C MET A 177 2.24 -4.49 17.27
N ALA A 178 1.39 -3.94 16.41
CA ALA A 178 0.03 -4.39 16.19
C ALA A 178 -0.39 -4.18 14.73
N THR A 179 -1.30 -5.01 14.26
CA THR A 179 -1.97 -4.83 12.96
C THR A 179 -3.48 -4.88 13.19
N TYR A 180 -4.22 -3.94 12.62
CA TYR A 180 -5.67 -3.89 12.67
C TYR A 180 -6.25 -4.04 11.27
N ASN A 181 -7.30 -4.86 11.10
CA ASN A 181 -8.05 -4.96 9.83
C ASN A 181 -9.03 -3.79 9.69
N LEU A 182 -8.50 -2.57 9.72
CA LEU A 182 -9.23 -1.29 9.70
C LEU A 182 -8.74 -0.37 8.58
N GLY A 183 -8.08 -0.92 7.55
CA GLY A 183 -7.56 -0.13 6.43
C GLY A 183 -8.67 0.58 5.64
N MET A 184 -8.26 1.40 4.66
CA MET A 184 -9.16 2.28 3.92
C MET A 184 -10.26 1.55 3.14
N LEU A 185 -10.04 0.31 2.69
CA LEU A 185 -11.07 -0.46 1.99
C LEU A 185 -12.28 -0.75 2.90
N VAL A 186 -12.08 -0.88 4.21
CA VAL A 186 -13.18 -1.03 5.18
C VAL A 186 -14.01 0.25 5.27
N LEU A 187 -13.35 1.40 5.29
CA LEU A 187 -14.03 2.70 5.26
C LEU A 187 -14.79 2.87 3.94
N TYR A 188 -14.13 2.65 2.82
CA TYR A 188 -14.73 2.82 1.49
C TYR A 188 -15.95 1.94 1.28
N SER A 189 -15.94 0.70 1.77
CA SER A 189 -17.11 -0.18 1.72
C SER A 189 -18.32 0.40 2.45
N LYS A 190 -18.11 0.95 3.66
CA LYS A 190 -19.18 1.60 4.44
C LYS A 190 -19.72 2.84 3.71
N LEU A 191 -18.83 3.67 3.18
CA LEU A 191 -19.22 4.88 2.45
C LEU A 191 -19.97 4.55 1.16
N ALA A 192 -19.50 3.55 0.40
CA ALA A 192 -20.18 3.05 -0.80
C ALA A 192 -21.59 2.58 -0.48
N GLN A 193 -21.77 1.79 0.58
CA GLN A 193 -23.07 1.30 1.02
C GLN A 193 -24.03 2.45 1.38
N LYS A 194 -23.56 3.45 2.14
CA LYS A 194 -24.34 4.64 2.47
C LYS A 194 -24.79 5.38 1.21
N LEU A 195 -23.86 5.70 0.31
CA LEU A 195 -24.18 6.39 -0.93
C LEU A 195 -25.14 5.61 -1.83
N ASN A 196 -24.96 4.29 -1.94
CA ASN A 196 -25.81 3.42 -2.75
C ASN A 196 -27.23 3.34 -2.19
N SER A 197 -27.38 3.30 -0.86
CA SER A 197 -28.68 3.22 -0.19
C SER A 197 -29.44 4.55 -0.17
N GLU A 198 -28.77 5.67 0.08
CA GLU A 198 -29.42 6.98 0.24
C GLU A 198 -29.64 7.71 -1.10
N TYR A 199 -28.74 7.51 -2.08
CA TYR A 199 -28.72 8.30 -3.32
C TYR A 199 -28.88 7.48 -4.60
N GLU A 200 -29.34 6.24 -4.47
CA GLU A 200 -29.60 5.29 -5.57
C GLU A 200 -28.38 5.10 -6.51
N CYS A 201 -27.19 5.14 -5.93
CA CYS A 201 -25.93 4.92 -6.62
C CYS A 201 -25.57 3.42 -6.72
N LYS A 202 -24.54 3.10 -7.51
CA LYS A 202 -23.99 1.75 -7.65
C LYS A 202 -22.46 1.77 -7.64
N PHE A 203 -21.90 2.37 -6.60
CA PHE A 203 -20.46 2.46 -6.43
C PHE A 203 -19.90 1.19 -5.79
N MET A 204 -18.72 0.81 -6.25
CA MET A 204 -17.87 -0.21 -5.65
C MET A 204 -16.83 0.47 -4.75
N ASP A 205 -16.38 -0.25 -3.72
CA ASP A 205 -15.49 0.24 -2.67
C ASP A 205 -14.20 0.88 -3.24
N TYR A 206 -13.58 0.26 -4.24
CA TYR A 206 -12.34 0.77 -4.83
C TYR A 206 -12.51 2.11 -5.58
N GLU A 207 -13.73 2.46 -6.00
CA GLU A 207 -14.00 3.73 -6.69
C GLU A 207 -14.09 4.92 -5.72
N LEU A 208 -14.22 4.66 -4.40
CA LEU A 208 -14.42 5.73 -3.42
C LEU A 208 -13.19 6.60 -3.27
N TYR A 209 -11.99 6.06 -3.49
CA TYR A 209 -10.75 6.84 -3.47
C TYR A 209 -10.82 8.04 -4.41
N ASP A 210 -11.16 7.84 -5.69
CA ASP A 210 -11.24 8.91 -6.67
C ASP A 210 -12.43 9.85 -6.42
N LYS A 211 -13.56 9.31 -5.95
CA LYS A 211 -14.74 10.12 -5.64
C LYS A 211 -14.51 11.04 -4.44
N LEU A 212 -13.90 10.54 -3.38
CA LEU A 212 -13.55 11.33 -2.20
C LEU A 212 -12.55 12.43 -2.56
N LYS A 213 -11.54 12.12 -3.38
CA LYS A 213 -10.60 13.13 -3.90
C LYS A 213 -11.29 14.20 -4.76
N LYS A 214 -12.33 13.82 -5.51
CA LYS A 214 -13.16 14.75 -6.28
C LYS A 214 -14.09 15.60 -5.40
N GLY A 215 -14.47 15.11 -4.22
CA GLY A 215 -15.28 15.81 -3.22
C GLY A 215 -16.80 15.83 -3.49
N TYR A 216 -17.27 15.29 -4.61
CA TYR A 216 -18.70 15.24 -4.90
C TYR A 216 -19.07 14.08 -5.83
N ILE A 217 -20.33 13.65 -5.76
CA ILE A 217 -20.96 12.75 -6.71
C ILE A 217 -22.15 13.43 -7.39
N THR A 218 -22.70 12.78 -8.41
CA THR A 218 -23.93 13.24 -9.07
C THR A 218 -24.86 12.06 -9.24
N SER A 219 -26.07 12.21 -8.72
CA SER A 219 -27.16 11.25 -8.90
C SER A 219 -28.22 11.88 -9.81
N ASN A 220 -28.82 11.08 -10.71
CA ASN A 220 -29.86 11.57 -11.62
C ASN A 220 -31.09 12.09 -10.87
N LYS A 221 -31.41 11.49 -9.73
CA LYS A 221 -32.59 11.83 -8.93
C LYS A 221 -32.33 12.98 -7.96
N PHE A 222 -31.11 13.05 -7.41
CA PHE A 222 -30.76 13.98 -6.32
C PHE A 222 -29.83 15.11 -6.74
N GLY A 223 -29.37 15.13 -8.00
CA GLY A 223 -28.44 16.14 -8.49
C GLY A 223 -27.03 15.96 -7.92
N ARG A 224 -26.29 17.08 -7.78
CA ARG A 224 -24.95 17.10 -7.20
C ARG A 224 -25.04 16.96 -5.68
N ILE A 225 -24.26 16.02 -5.14
CA ILE A 225 -24.17 15.75 -3.70
C ILE A 225 -22.72 15.96 -3.29
N ASP A 226 -22.51 16.87 -2.34
CA ASP A 226 -21.20 17.08 -1.73
C ASP A 226 -20.86 15.91 -0.79
N LEU A 227 -19.63 15.40 -0.83
CA LEU A 227 -19.21 14.29 0.02
C LEU A 227 -18.89 14.69 1.46
N GLU A 228 -19.00 15.98 1.82
CA GLU A 228 -18.98 16.41 3.22
C GLU A 228 -20.04 15.71 4.09
N ILE A 229 -21.13 15.22 3.50
CA ILE A 229 -22.14 14.39 4.19
C ILE A 229 -21.58 13.10 4.81
N LEU A 230 -20.38 12.68 4.38
CA LEU A 230 -19.67 11.49 4.85
C LEU A 230 -18.67 11.81 5.97
N ASN A 231 -18.51 13.08 6.35
CA ASN A 231 -17.49 13.49 7.32
C ASN A 231 -17.64 12.78 8.67
N ASP A 232 -18.86 12.57 9.14
CA ASP A 232 -19.14 11.87 10.39
C ASP A 232 -18.73 10.40 10.31
N ASP A 233 -19.00 9.71 9.20
CA ASP A 233 -18.60 8.31 8.99
C ASP A 233 -17.07 8.16 8.92
N ILE A 234 -16.38 9.11 8.28
CA ILE A 234 -14.91 9.14 8.20
C ILE A 234 -14.30 9.44 9.57
N GLU A 235 -14.89 10.37 10.33
CA GLU A 235 -14.46 10.68 11.70
C GLU A 235 -14.70 9.50 12.64
N GLU A 236 -15.83 8.80 12.52
CA GLU A 236 -16.10 7.58 13.29
C GLU A 236 -15.05 6.50 13.01
N HIS A 237 -14.77 6.21 11.73
CA HIS A 237 -13.76 5.21 11.35
C HIS A 237 -12.36 5.60 11.86
N THR A 238 -11.99 6.87 11.75
CA THR A 238 -10.73 7.39 12.31
C THR A 238 -10.67 7.17 13.81
N ASN A 239 -11.76 7.48 14.54
CA ASN A 239 -11.83 7.26 15.98
C ASN A 239 -11.73 5.78 16.36
N VAL A 240 -12.30 4.85 15.57
CA VAL A 240 -12.12 3.41 15.78
C VAL A 240 -10.64 3.01 15.66
N ILE A 241 -9.92 3.49 14.64
CA ILE A 241 -8.47 3.26 14.49
C ILE A 241 -7.73 3.79 15.72
N LEU A 242 -7.95 5.06 16.06
CA LEU A 242 -7.25 5.71 17.16
C LEU A 242 -7.55 5.05 18.51
N ASN A 243 -8.78 4.60 18.76
CA ASN A 243 -9.13 3.92 20.01
C ASN A 243 -8.43 2.57 20.17
N ASN A 244 -8.21 1.83 19.08
CA ASN A 244 -7.39 0.62 19.13
C ASN A 244 -5.93 0.97 19.48
N ILE A 245 -5.36 2.01 18.87
CA ILE A 245 -4.00 2.48 19.17
C ILE A 245 -3.89 2.89 20.65
N LYS A 246 -4.84 3.67 21.16
CA LYS A 246 -4.86 4.11 22.57
C LYS A 246 -4.93 2.95 23.56
N ARG A 247 -5.60 1.87 23.19
CA ARG A 247 -5.73 0.67 24.03
C ARG A 247 -4.43 -0.13 24.07
N ASP A 248 -3.75 -0.26 22.93
CA ASP A 248 -2.64 -1.20 22.78
C ASP A 248 -1.26 -0.56 22.94
N PHE A 249 -1.17 0.78 22.91
CA PHE A 249 0.07 1.53 22.98
C PHE A 249 -0.01 2.71 23.96
N ASN A 250 1.12 3.02 24.60
CA ASN A 250 1.27 4.21 25.45
C ASN A 250 1.49 5.49 24.61
N TYR A 251 0.53 5.81 23.74
CA TYR A 251 0.63 6.91 22.78
C TYR A 251 0.87 8.29 23.44
N ASN A 252 0.39 8.47 24.67
CA ASN A 252 0.54 9.71 25.44
C ASN A 252 1.99 10.01 25.84
N SER A 253 2.85 8.99 25.88
CA SER A 253 4.27 9.13 26.25
C SER A 253 5.21 9.03 25.04
N MET A 254 4.68 9.02 23.82
CA MET A 254 5.51 9.01 22.61
C MET A 254 5.98 10.43 22.30
N ASP A 255 7.26 10.59 22.01
CA ASP A 255 7.82 11.86 21.52
C ASP A 255 7.30 12.15 20.11
N ASN A 256 7.27 11.12 19.27
CA ASN A 256 6.88 11.21 17.86
C ASN A 256 5.77 10.21 17.51
N ILE A 257 4.76 10.64 16.75
CA ILE A 257 3.80 9.74 16.11
C ILE A 257 3.86 9.96 14.60
N PHE A 258 4.66 9.16 13.90
CA PHE A 258 4.78 9.20 12.45
C PHE A 258 3.56 8.56 11.81
N VAL A 259 2.91 9.29 10.90
CA VAL A 259 1.77 8.81 10.12
C VAL A 259 2.24 8.59 8.68
N ILE A 260 2.04 7.37 8.18
CA ILE A 260 2.41 6.99 6.80
C ILE A 260 1.26 6.21 6.13
N GLY A 261 1.46 5.87 4.86
CA GLY A 261 0.49 5.12 4.07
C GLY A 261 -0.52 6.05 3.38
N GLY A 262 -1.24 5.49 2.40
CA GLY A 262 -2.21 6.27 1.62
C GLY A 262 -3.39 6.77 2.46
N GLY A 263 -3.88 5.94 3.38
CA GLY A 263 -4.90 6.36 4.35
C GLY A 263 -4.36 7.29 5.42
N GLY A 264 -3.04 7.26 5.67
CA GLY A 264 -2.38 8.18 6.59
C GLY A 264 -2.46 9.60 6.08
N VAL A 265 -2.23 9.81 4.78
CA VAL A 265 -2.42 11.09 4.09
C VAL A 265 -3.88 11.55 4.18
N GLU A 266 -4.83 10.67 3.86
CA GLU A 266 -6.26 11.01 3.79
C GLU A 266 -6.87 11.34 5.16
N LEU A 267 -6.43 10.65 6.21
CA LEU A 267 -6.96 10.81 7.57
C LEU A 267 -6.10 11.75 8.44
N TYR A 268 -5.01 12.31 7.92
CA TYR A 268 -4.00 13.02 8.72
C TYR A 268 -4.61 14.16 9.54
N ASP A 269 -5.43 15.02 8.94
CA ASP A 269 -5.98 16.18 9.66
C ASP A 269 -6.83 15.76 10.86
N ARG A 270 -7.61 14.68 10.71
CA ARG A 270 -8.43 14.10 11.80
C ARG A 270 -7.54 13.46 12.87
N ILE A 271 -6.49 12.75 12.46
CA ILE A 271 -5.50 12.16 13.38
C ILE A 271 -4.79 13.27 14.17
N LYS A 272 -4.29 14.31 13.49
CA LYS A 272 -3.57 15.45 14.09
C LYS A 272 -4.42 16.23 15.09
N GLN A 273 -5.73 16.30 14.88
CA GLN A 273 -6.65 16.90 15.84
C GLN A 273 -6.65 16.14 17.18
N LYS A 274 -6.54 14.81 17.18
CA LYS A 274 -6.56 13.98 18.40
C LYS A 274 -5.15 13.70 18.96
N PHE A 275 -4.17 13.46 18.09
CA PHE A 275 -2.78 13.16 18.42
C PHE A 275 -1.91 14.36 18.03
N LYS A 276 -1.63 15.24 19.01
CA LYS A 276 -0.99 16.55 18.74
C LYS A 276 0.46 16.43 18.26
N ASN A 277 1.16 15.39 18.67
CA ASN A 277 2.50 15.00 18.24
C ASN A 277 2.52 14.15 16.94
N ALA A 278 1.38 14.00 16.25
CA ALA A 278 1.34 13.32 14.97
C ALA A 278 2.07 14.11 13.88
N ILE A 279 2.92 13.45 13.10
CA ILE A 279 3.72 14.02 12.02
C ILE A 279 3.41 13.19 10.77
N LEU A 280 2.89 13.84 9.73
CA LEU A 280 2.80 13.21 8.42
C LEU A 280 4.20 13.19 7.82
N CYS A 281 4.72 12.00 7.49
CA CYS A 281 6.03 11.91 6.86
C CYS A 281 5.98 12.48 5.44
N ASP A 282 7.11 13.04 4.98
CA ASP A 282 7.30 13.39 3.58
C ASP A 282 7.13 12.14 2.70
N ASP A 283 6.44 12.32 1.58
CA ASP A 283 6.03 11.23 0.68
C ASP A 283 5.41 10.04 1.43
N ALA A 284 4.60 10.31 2.47
CA ALA A 284 3.96 9.32 3.35
C ALA A 284 3.41 8.08 2.62
N GLN A 285 2.92 8.27 1.40
CA GLN A 285 2.38 7.20 0.57
C GLN A 285 3.44 6.18 0.08
N PHE A 286 4.71 6.58 -0.07
CA PHE A 286 5.83 5.77 -0.59
C PHE A 286 6.88 5.40 0.47
N VAL A 287 6.76 5.90 1.70
CA VAL A 287 7.76 5.70 2.77
C VAL A 287 8.16 4.24 2.96
N ASN A 288 7.20 3.30 2.96
CA ASN A 288 7.53 1.86 3.08
C ASN A 288 8.42 1.40 1.93
N ALA A 289 8.05 1.71 0.68
CA ALA A 289 8.81 1.30 -0.49
C ALA A 289 10.23 1.90 -0.47
N ASN A 290 10.36 3.18 -0.14
CA ASN A 290 11.65 3.86 -0.03
C ASN A 290 12.51 3.24 1.09
N ALA A 291 11.91 2.94 2.25
CA ALA A 291 12.62 2.28 3.33
C ALA A 291 13.07 0.85 2.97
N PHE A 292 12.25 0.11 2.20
CA PHE A 292 12.64 -1.22 1.71
C PHE A 292 13.84 -1.15 0.77
N GLU A 293 13.89 -0.17 -0.13
CA GLU A 293 15.06 0.03 -0.99
C GLU A 293 16.32 0.29 -0.16
N LEU A 294 16.26 1.21 0.81
CA LEU A 294 17.37 1.51 1.71
C LEU A 294 17.86 0.26 2.47
N MET A 295 16.95 -0.53 3.01
CA MET A 295 17.28 -1.80 3.67
C MET A 295 17.88 -2.82 2.70
N GLY A 296 17.42 -2.82 1.45
CA GLY A 296 18.00 -3.60 0.36
C GLY A 296 19.43 -3.19 0.05
N GLN A 297 19.69 -1.89 -0.10
CA GLN A 297 21.02 -1.35 -0.34
C GLN A 297 21.99 -1.80 0.77
N MET A 298 21.59 -1.72 2.03
CA MET A 298 22.41 -2.21 3.16
C MET A 298 22.66 -3.72 3.11
N LYS A 299 21.65 -4.51 2.72
CA LYS A 299 21.72 -5.98 2.75
C LYS A 299 22.49 -6.57 1.56
N PHE A 300 22.28 -5.99 0.37
CA PHE A 300 22.86 -6.48 -0.88
C PHE A 300 24.22 -5.84 -1.20
N ALA A 301 24.56 -4.67 -0.65
CA ALA A 301 25.91 -4.11 -0.80
C ALA A 301 26.99 -4.88 -0.02
N THR A 302 26.59 -5.69 0.98
CA THR A 302 27.48 -6.55 1.78
C THR A 302 27.73 -7.94 1.19
N LYS A 303 27.25 -8.23 -0.03
CA LYS A 303 27.47 -9.49 -0.75
C LYS A 303 28.27 -9.24 -2.02
#